data_AF-A0A838FZA5-F1
#
_entry.id   AF-A0A838FZA5-F1
#
_cell.length_a   1.000
_cell.length_b   1.000
_cell.length_c   1.000
_cell.angle_alpha   90.00
_cell.angle_beta   90.00
_cell.angle_gamma   90.00
#
_symmetry.space_group_name_H-M   'P 1'
#
loop_
_entity.id
_entity.type
_entity.pdbx_description
1 polymer ?
#
loop_
_entity_poly.entity_id
_entity_poly.type
_entity_poly.pdbx_seq_one_letter_code
_entity_poly.pdbx_strand_id
1 'polypeptide(L)' 'IEVCDPADHAITVLPSPTLPRRSFVTATAVGPGTVLVAGGYDDAIVPTDDAHLVTIPR' A
#
# COMPACT_ATOMS: atom_id res chain seq x y z
N ILE A 1 -3.52 5.18 -2.56
CA ILE A 1 -3.76 4.24 -1.45
C ILE A 1 -5.02 4.69 -0.77
N GLU A 2 -5.86 3.76 -0.33
CA GLU A 2 -7.10 4.09 0.38
C GLU A 2 -7.03 3.49 1.79
N VAL A 3 -7.55 4.23 2.76
CA VAL A 3 -7.71 3.79 4.14
C VAL A 3 -9.20 3.68 4.40
N CYS A 4 -9.63 2.49 4.82
CA CYS A 4 -11.00 2.25 5.25
C CYS A 4 -11.04 2.31 6.78
N ASP A 5 -11.82 3.25 7.34
CA ASP A 5 -12.15 3.26 8.77
C ASP A 5 -13.41 2.40 9.00
N PRO A 6 -13.30 1.27 9.73
CA PRO A 6 -14.44 0.39 9.95
C PRO A 6 -15.47 0.95 10.94
N ALA A 7 -15.16 2.00 11.71
CA ALA A 7 -16.08 2.56 12.69
C ALA A 7 -17.21 3.37 12.05
N ASP A 8 -16.91 4.08 10.96
CA ASP A 8 -17.85 4.93 10.22
C ASP A 8 -18.00 4.52 8.74
N HIS A 9 -17.30 3.47 8.30
CA HIS A 9 -17.24 2.99 6.91
C HIS A 9 -16.70 4.04 5.93
N ALA A 10 -15.94 5.03 6.43
CA ALA A 10 -15.34 6.04 5.57
C ALA A 10 -14.15 5.45 4.80
N ILE A 11 -14.05 5.83 3.52
CA ILE A 11 -12.88 5.57 2.68
C ILE A 11 -12.16 6.89 2.47
N THR A 12 -10.93 6.99 2.98
CA THR A 12 -10.06 8.15 2.80
C THR A 12 -8.97 7.81 1.78
N VAL A 13 -8.93 8.56 0.68
CA VAL A 13 -7.84 8.46 -0.29
C VAL A 13 -6.63 9.19 0.27
N LEU A 14 -5.55 8.47 0.54
CA LEU A 14 -4.28 9.09 0.92
C LEU A 14 -3.61 9.69 -0.32
N PRO A 15 -2.93 10.85 -0.21
CA PRO A 15 -2.05 11.36 -1.25
C PRO A 15 -1.12 10.23 -1.67
N SER A 16 -1.12 9.87 -2.95
CA SER A 16 -0.35 8.73 -3.41
C SER A 16 1.12 8.92 -3.03
N PRO A 17 1.70 8.07 -2.17
CA PRO A 17 3.14 7.96 -2.15
C PRO A 17 3.58 7.61 -3.57
N THR A 18 4.79 8.01 -3.97
CA THR A 18 5.42 7.67 -5.25
C THR A 18 5.76 6.18 -5.33
N LEU A 19 4.77 5.33 -5.08
CA LEU A 19 4.87 3.89 -5.27
C LEU A 19 4.61 3.61 -6.75
N PRO A 20 5.40 2.71 -7.35
CA PRO A 20 5.07 2.15 -8.65
C PRO A 20 3.67 1.54 -8.63
N ARG A 21 2.89 1.74 -9.69
CA ARG A 21 1.64 1.00 -9.86
C ARG A 21 1.99 -0.47 -10.06
N ARG A 22 1.55 -1.32 -9.14
CA ARG A 22 1.79 -2.76 -9.15
C ARG A 22 0.51 -3.50 -8.80
N SER A 23 0.34 -4.66 -9.42
CA SER A 23 -0.71 -5.63 -9.09
C SER A 23 -0.11 -6.78 -8.29
N PHE A 24 -0.94 -7.48 -7.50
CA PHE A 24 -0.54 -8.65 -6.70
C PHE A 24 0.59 -8.39 -5.70
N VAL A 25 0.69 -7.16 -5.18
CA VAL A 25 1.54 -6.86 -4.03
C VAL A 25 1.01 -7.55 -2.76
N THR A 26 1.89 -7.78 -1.80
CA THR A 26 1.48 -8.07 -0.41
C THR A 26 1.55 -6.81 0.43
N ALA A 27 0.66 -6.68 1.42
CA ALA A 27 0.65 -5.56 2.36
C ALA A 27 0.56 -6.11 3.80
N THR A 28 1.53 -5.77 4.64
CA THR A 28 1.64 -6.27 6.03
C THR A 28 1.81 -5.11 7.00
N ALA A 29 1.01 -5.05 8.06
CA ALA A 29 1.22 -4.08 9.13
C ALA A 29 2.48 -4.46 9.92
N VAL A 30 3.43 -3.51 10.01
CA VAL A 30 4.72 -3.72 10.70
C VAL A 30 4.90 -2.82 11.91
N GLY A 31 3.95 -1.93 12.17
CA GLY A 31 3.93 -1.06 13.33
C GLY A 31 2.75 -0.09 13.30
N PRO A 32 2.60 0.76 14.34
CA PRO A 32 1.54 1.77 14.40
C PRO A 32 1.58 2.67 13.16
N GLY A 33 0.50 2.68 12.38
CA GLY A 33 0.38 3.49 11.17
C GLY A 33 1.43 3.17 10.09
N THR A 34 2.08 2.00 10.12
CA THR A 34 3.10 1.64 9.14
C THR A 34 2.82 0.29 8.50
N VAL A 35 2.80 0.28 7.17
CA VAL A 35 2.54 -0.91 6.35
C VAL A 35 3.74 -1.16 5.43
N LEU A 36 4.25 -2.40 5.44
CA LEU A 36 5.20 -2.90 4.45
C LEU A 36 4.43 -3.40 3.23
N VAL A 37 4.73 -2.82 2.06
CA VAL A 37 4.22 -3.26 0.76
C VAL A 37 5.38 -3.89 -0.01
N ALA A 38 5.23 -5.13 -0.48
CA ALA A 38 6.32 -5.87 -1.12
C ALA A 38 5.87 -6.63 -2.37
N GLY A 39 6.77 -6.65 -3.36
CA GLY A 39 6.67 -7.45 -4.59
C GLY A 39 5.59 -6.94 -5.55
N GLY A 40 4.89 -7.90 -6.16
CA GLY A 40 3.92 -7.65 -7.24
C GLY A 40 4.57 -7.54 -8.61
N TYR A 41 3.78 -7.11 -9.59
CA TYR A 41 4.21 -6.96 -10.98
C TYR A 41 3.57 -5.73 -11.65
N ASP A 42 4.16 -5.24 -12.74
CA ASP A 42 3.61 -4.15 -13.56
C ASP A 42 2.63 -4.64 -14.65
N ASP A 43 2.16 -3.72 -15.52
CA ASP A 43 1.21 -4.03 -16.59
C ASP A 43 1.73 -5.07 -17.61
N ALA A 44 3.06 -5.30 -17.67
CA ALA A 44 3.68 -6.34 -18.49
C ALA A 44 3.90 -7.67 -17.73
N ILE A 45 3.40 -7.77 -16.50
CA ILE A 45 3.54 -8.92 -15.59
C ILE A 45 5.03 -9.20 -15.29
N VAL A 46 5.88 -8.17 -15.29
CA VAL A 46 7.27 -8.30 -14.85
C VAL A 46 7.29 -8.22 -13.32
N PRO A 47 7.73 -9.29 -12.61
CA PRO A 47 7.80 -9.27 -11.16
C PRO A 47 8.92 -8.35 -10.67
N THR A 48 8.78 -7.86 -9.43
CA THR A 48 9.83 -7.11 -8.73
C THR A 48 10.14 -7.72 -7.36
N ASP A 49 11.36 -7.52 -6.89
CA ASP A 49 11.79 -7.76 -5.50
C ASP A 49 11.74 -6.48 -4.64
N ASP A 50 11.22 -5.37 -5.18
CA ASP A 50 11.04 -4.11 -4.46
C ASP A 50 10.13 -4.24 -3.24
N ALA A 51 10.44 -3.44 -2.22
CA ALA A 51 9.60 -3.25 -1.04
C ALA A 51 9.62 -1.79 -0.57
N HIS A 52 8.49 -1.33 -0.05
CA HIS A 52 8.30 0.04 0.41
C HIS A 52 7.56 0.08 1.76
N LEU A 53 7.94 1.03 2.60
CA LEU A 53 7.16 1.38 3.79
C LEU A 53 6.18 2.50 3.45
N VAL A 54 4.94 2.31 3.85
CA VAL A 54 3.87 3.29 3.74
C VAL A 54 3.45 3.74 5.13
N THR A 55 3.50 5.04 5.37
CA THR A 55 2.97 5.64 6.59
C THR A 55 1.53 6.07 6.36
N ILE A 56 0.62 5.58 7.21
CA ILE A 56 -0.77 6.00 7.29
C ILE A 56 -0.84 7.11 8.34
N PRO A 57 -1.15 8.36 7.94
CA PRO A 57 -1.32 9.45 8.90
C PRO A 57 -2.49 9.15 9.84
N ARG A 58 -2.37 9.62 11.08
CA ARG A 58 -3.46 9.63 12.06
C ARG A 58 -4.46 10.73 11.77
#